data_AF-A0A920R7T8-F1
#
_entry.id   AF-A0A920R7T8-F1
#
_cell.length_a   1.000
_cell.length_b   1.000
_cell.length_c   1.000
_cell.angle_alpha   90.00
_cell.angle_beta   90.00
_cell.angle_gamma   90.00
#
_symmetry.space_group_name_H-M   'P 1'
#
loop_
_entity.id
_entity.type
_entity.pdbx_description
1 polymer ?
#
loop_
_entity_poly.entity_id
_entity_poly.type
_entity_poly.pdbx_seq_one_letter_code
_entity_poly.pdbx_strand_id
1 'polypeptide(L)' 'MPHQIVEVSPNIEKMLDLDGLVQALHQCAAKQEALALGGIRTRVYTASHTYRR' A
#
# COMPACT_ATOMS: atom_id res chain seq x y z
N MET A 1 -12.09 -8.56 -6.84
CA MET A 1 -11.57 -8.05 -5.57
C MET A 1 -10.47 -7.05 -5.88
N PRO A 2 -10.62 -5.76 -5.57
CA PRO A 2 -9.61 -4.75 -5.86
C PRO A 2 -8.41 -4.90 -4.92
N HIS A 3 -7.22 -4.92 -5.52
CA HIS A 3 -5.95 -4.98 -4.79
C HIS A 3 -5.14 -3.73 -5.13
N GLN A 4 -4.70 -3.02 -4.09
CA GLN A 4 -3.75 -1.93 -4.19
C GLN A 4 -2.43 -2.38 -3.59
N ILE A 5 -1.38 -2.36 -4.40
CA ILE A 5 -0.03 -2.75 -4.00
C ILE A 5 0.87 -1.55 -4.24
N VAL A 6 1.61 -1.14 -3.21
CA VAL A 6 2.54 -0.02 -3.27
C VAL A 6 3.93 -0.55 -2.98
N GLU A 7 4.87 -0.34 -3.90
CA GLU A 7 6.28 -0.57 -3.63
C GLU A 7 6.95 0.74 -3.24
N VAL A 8 7.78 0.67 -2.20
CA VAL A 8 8.52 1.82 -1.69
C VAL A 8 10.00 1.48 -1.52
N SER A 9 10.86 2.49 -1.61
CA SER A 9 12.28 2.32 -1.31
C SER A 9 12.52 2.22 0.20
N PRO A 10 13.56 1.49 0.67
CA PRO A 10 13.79 1.27 2.11
C PRO A 10 14.10 2.55 2.90
N ASN A 11 14.60 3.59 2.23
CA ASN A 11 14.89 4.86 2.88
C ASN A 11 13.61 5.63 3.30
N ILE A 12 12.44 5.30 2.73
CA ILE A 12 11.19 6.02 3.02
C ILE A 12 10.72 5.78 4.46
N GLU A 13 11.04 4.62 5.04
CA GLU A 13 10.61 4.22 6.39
C GLU A 13 11.11 5.18 7.48
N LYS A 14 12.20 5.92 7.19
CA LYS A 14 12.75 6.95 8.09
C LYS A 14 11.97 8.26 8.05
N MET A 15 11.15 8.47 7.02
CA MET A 15 10.50 9.74 6.73
C MET A 15 8.97 9.66 6.74
N LEU A 16 8.42 8.45 6.62
CA LEU A 16 6.99 8.22 6.47
C LEU A 16 6.53 7.03 7.30
N ASP A 17 5.42 7.22 8.01
CA ASP A 17 4.68 6.13 8.64
C ASP A 17 3.95 5.31 7.55
N LEU A 18 4.48 4.12 7.27
CA LEU A 18 3.93 3.22 6.25
C LEU A 18 2.59 2.64 6.67
N ASP A 19 2.35 2.41 7.96
CA ASP A 19 1.07 1.88 8.44
C ASP A 19 -0.03 2.93 8.25
N GLY A 20 0.26 4.18 8.62
CA GLY A 20 -0.61 5.32 8.37
C GLY A 20 -0.91 5.52 6.87
N LEU A 21 0.10 5.34 6.00
CA LEU A 21 -0.10 5.38 4.55
C LEU A 21 -1.05 4.26 4.08
N VAL A 22 -0.84 3.01 4.50
CA VAL A 22 -1.71 1.88 4.14
C VAL A 22 -3.15 2.16 4.55
N GLN A 23 -3.35 2.65 5.78
CA GLN A 23 -4.68 2.96 6.29
C GLN A 23 -5.36 4.06 5.48
N ALA A 24 -4.65 5.15 5.19
CA ALA A 24 -5.18 6.26 4.40
C ALA A 24 -5.58 5.81 2.99
N LEU A 25 -4.73 5.02 2.32
CA LEU A 25 -5.02 4.48 0.99
C LEU A 25 -6.22 3.52 1.01
N HIS A 26 -6.30 2.65 2.01
CA HIS A 26 -7.44 1.75 2.18
C HIS A 26 -8.75 2.51 2.37
N GLN A 27 -8.76 3.56 3.19
CA GLN A 27 -9.92 4.41 3.40
C GLN A 27 -10.32 5.17 2.13
N CYS A 28 -9.35 5.66 1.36
CA CYS A 28 -9.63 6.30 0.07
C CYS A 28 -10.28 5.32 -0.92
N ALA A 29 -9.77 4.09 -1.02
CA ALA A 29 -10.38 3.06 -1.86
C ALA A 29 -11.79 2.69 -1.38
N ALA A 30 -12.00 2.59 -0.07
CA ALA A 30 -13.30 2.32 0.54
C ALA A 30 -14.35 3.40 0.21
N LYS A 31 -13.94 4.66 0.08
CA LYS A 31 -14.81 5.80 -0.26
C LYS A 31 -15.23 5.87 -1.73
N GLN A 32 -14.64 5.07 -2.62
CA GLN A 32 -14.96 5.16 -4.05
C GLN A 32 -16.34 4.59 -4.40
N GLU A 33 -17.10 4.02 -3.44
CA GLU A 33 -18.46 3.43 -3.55
C GLU A 33 -18.65 2.36 -4.65
N ALA A 34 -17.66 2.18 -5.54
CA ALA A 34 -17.60 1.20 -6.60
C ALA A 34 -17.07 -0.17 -6.13
N LEU A 35 -16.63 -0.26 -4.87
CA LEU A 35 -15.92 -1.42 -4.34
C LEU A 35 -16.62 -1.94 -3.08
N ALA A 36 -16.94 -3.23 -3.08
CA ALA A 36 -17.39 -3.89 -1.85
C ALA A 36 -16.26 -3.83 -0.80
N LEU A 37 -16.53 -3.17 0.33
CA LEU A 37 -15.55 -2.90 1.39
C LEU A 37 -14.77 -4.15 1.81
N GLY A 38 -15.45 -5.27 2.03
CA GLY A 38 -14.84 -6.54 2.43
C GLY A 38 -13.93 -7.18 1.36
N GLY A 39 -13.92 -6.66 0.14
CA GLY A 39 -13.09 -7.15 -0.96
C GLY A 39 -11.82 -6.33 -1.20
N ILE A 40 -11.65 -5.19 -0.51
CA ILE A 40 -10.51 -4.28 -0.71
C ILE A 40 -9.30 -4.81 0.05
N ARG A 41 -8.15 -4.90 -0.64
CA ARG A 41 -6.88 -5.23 -0.02
C ARG A 41 -5.84 -4.19 -0.37
N THR A 42 -5.20 -3.62 0.64
CA THR A 42 -4.12 -2.64 0.48
C THR A 42 -2.86 -3.19 1.13
N ARG A 43 -1.74 -3.18 0.43
CA ARG A 43 -0.45 -3.67 0.92
C ARG A 43 0.68 -2.74 0.48
N VAL A 44 1.65 -2.54 1.36
CA VAL A 44 2.91 -1.86 1.04
C VAL A 44 4.04 -2.88 1.14
N TYR A 45 4.96 -2.83 0.19
CA TYR A 45 6.18 -3.63 0.17
C TYR A 45 7.39 -2.72 0.07
N THR A 46 8.34 -2.91 0.98
CA THR A 46 9.64 -2.25 0.88
C THR A 46 10.51 -3.00 -0.11
N ALA A 47 10.80 -2.37 -1.24
CA ALA A 47 11.64 -2.88 -2.29
C ALA A 47 13.09 -2.99 -1.78
N SER A 48 13.49 -4.19 -1.39
CA SER A 48 14.90 -4.51 -1.17
C SER A 48 15.52 -4.83 -2.52
N HIS A 49 16.44 -3.96 -2.96
CA HIS A 49 17.16 -4.11 -4.22
C HIS A 49 17.81 -5.50 -4.28
N THR A 50 17.20 -6.44 -4.99
CA THR A 50 17.83 -7.71 -5.37
C THR A 50 18.08 -7.65 -6.87
N TYR A 51 19.12 -6.91 -7.24
CA TYR A 51 19.77 -7.14 -8.53
C TYR A 51 20.49 -8.49 -8.43
N ARG A 52 19.80 -9.58 -8.79
CA ARG A 52 20.48 -10.84 -9.13
C ARG A 52 20.93 -10.70 -10.58
N ARG A 53 22.23 -10.47 -10.76
CA ARG A 53 22.92 -10.67 -12.04
C ARG A 53 23.37 -12.11 -12.15
#